data_AF-A0A940KJ15-F1
#
_entry.id   AF-A0A940KJ15-F1
#
_cell.length_a   1.000
_cell.length_b   1.000
_cell.length_c   1.000
_cell.angle_alpha   90.00
_cell.angle_beta   90.00
_cell.angle_gamma   90.00
#
_symmetry.space_group_name_H-M   'P 1'
#
loop_
_entity.id
_entity.type
_entity.pdbx_description
1 polymer ?
#
loop_
_entity_poly.entity_id
_entity_poly.type
_entity_poly.pdbx_seq_one_letter_code
_entity_poly.pdbx_strand_id
1 'polypeptide(L)'
;MIFIPGLFRFLKRVIENDMTGSPVSDEPDELNTVADIARYLWAKGEQLRPAGMNDIRRVEASYNHKLPFAYLEFLKYMGRGTSRFMVGSSVFMDELLELYDWAQELCLENDIPSIPDNAFVFWMHQGYQALYFLPDEGDDPAIYYYHEGSGAKRFEKQKLSFIDFLKTELLLHYPEVMNKIKDEEVLKRLHENKEMNKQGHHF
;
A
#
# COMPACT_ATOMS: atom_id res chain seq x y z
N MET A 1 -16.19 20.59 -9.51
CA MET A 1 -15.41 20.76 -8.27
C MET A 1 -16.32 20.36 -7.10
N ILE A 2 -16.23 19.10 -6.66
CA ILE A 2 -17.13 18.54 -5.64
C ILE A 2 -16.56 18.93 -4.27
N PHE A 3 -17.28 19.77 -3.55
CA PHE A 3 -16.93 20.20 -2.20
C PHE A 3 -17.44 19.16 -1.21
N ILE A 4 -16.55 18.33 -0.66
CA ILE A 4 -16.88 17.39 0.42
C ILE A 4 -16.65 18.12 1.76
N PRO A 5 -17.69 18.58 2.47
CA PRO A 5 -17.54 19.49 3.61
C PRO A 5 -16.76 18.88 4.79
N GLY A 6 -16.70 17.54 4.88
CA GLY A 6 -15.95 16.82 5.92
C GLY A 6 -14.44 16.79 5.68
N LEU A 7 -14.00 16.67 4.42
CA LEU A 7 -12.59 16.53 4.04
C LEU A 7 -11.80 17.81 4.31
N PHE A 8 -12.40 18.97 4.02
CA PHE A 8 -11.76 20.27 4.27
C PHE A 8 -11.64 20.57 5.76
N ARG A 9 -12.64 20.17 6.58
CA ARG A 9 -12.58 20.30 8.04
C ARG A 9 -11.53 19.37 8.65
N PHE A 10 -11.36 18.18 8.11
CA PHE A 10 -10.38 17.19 8.54
C PHE A 10 -8.95 17.63 8.21
N LEU A 11 -8.67 17.98 6.95
CA LEU A 11 -7.34 18.46 6.53
C LEU A 11 -6.94 19.75 7.24
N LYS A 12 -7.88 20.68 7.41
CA LYS A 12 -7.64 21.92 8.18
C LYS A 12 -7.30 21.62 9.64
N ARG A 13 -7.89 20.59 10.25
CA ARG A 13 -7.63 20.21 11.65
C ARG A 13 -6.32 19.43 11.84
N VAL A 14 -5.88 18.69 10.83
CA VAL A 14 -4.57 18.01 10.78
C VAL A 14 -3.43 19.01 10.57
N ILE A 15 -3.66 20.08 9.79
CA ILE A 15 -2.66 21.12 9.52
C ILE A 15 -2.60 22.16 10.65
N GLU A 16 -3.74 22.48 11.29
CA GLU A 16 -3.82 23.53 12.33
C GLU A 16 -3.63 23.04 13.77
N ASN A 17 -3.61 21.73 14.05
CA ASN A 17 -3.28 21.22 15.38
C ASN A 17 -1.91 20.54 15.36
N ASP A 18 -1.02 21.07 16.20
CA ASP A 18 0.16 20.36 16.71
C ASP A 18 -0.16 18.88 16.98
N MET A 19 0.84 18.03 16.76
CA MET A 19 0.86 16.56 16.88
C MET A 19 0.49 15.99 18.27
N THR A 20 -0.63 16.42 18.86
CA THR A 20 -1.13 16.03 20.19
C THR A 20 -2.66 15.95 20.26
N GLY A 21 -3.40 16.35 19.21
CA GLY A 21 -4.87 16.27 19.19
C GLY A 21 -5.38 14.96 18.58
N SER A 22 -5.93 14.07 19.41
CA SER A 22 -6.61 12.84 18.94
C SER A 22 -7.79 13.18 18.01
N PRO A 23 -7.86 12.67 16.76
CA PRO A 23 -9.01 12.84 15.88
C PRO A 23 -10.23 12.03 16.36
N VAL A 24 -11.40 12.46 15.92
CA VAL A 24 -12.74 11.94 16.25
C VAL A 24 -12.81 10.40 16.14
N SER A 25 -13.42 9.78 17.14
CA SER A 25 -13.51 8.35 17.49
C SER A 25 -14.32 7.45 16.56
N ASP A 26 -14.69 7.91 15.37
CA ASP A 26 -15.66 7.18 14.55
C ASP A 26 -14.94 6.39 13.45
N GLU A 27 -14.79 5.09 13.71
CA GLU A 27 -14.34 4.08 12.76
C GLU A 27 -15.21 4.15 11.48
N PRO A 28 -14.61 4.19 10.28
CA PRO A 28 -15.39 4.33 9.05
C PRO A 28 -16.30 3.12 8.81
N ASP A 29 -17.49 3.35 8.24
CA ASP A 29 -18.42 2.28 7.87
C ASP A 29 -17.91 1.43 6.69
N GLU A 30 -17.19 2.06 5.77
CA GLU A 30 -16.59 1.44 4.59
C GLU A 30 -15.15 1.95 4.38
N LEU A 31 -14.31 1.12 3.76
CA LEU A 31 -12.89 1.43 3.51
C LEU A 31 -12.63 1.66 2.03
N ASN A 32 -13.08 2.79 1.49
CA ASN A 32 -13.00 3.04 0.05
C ASN A 32 -11.79 3.90 -0.36
N THR A 33 -11.17 4.59 0.60
CA THR A 33 -10.03 5.49 0.38
C THR A 33 -8.89 5.20 1.33
N VAL A 34 -7.70 5.72 1.01
CA VAL A 34 -6.56 5.67 1.93
C VAL A 34 -6.85 6.43 3.23
N ALA A 35 -7.59 7.53 3.14
CA ALA A 35 -8.02 8.28 4.34
C ALA A 35 -8.92 7.43 5.26
N ASP A 36 -9.80 6.59 4.70
CA ASP A 36 -10.62 5.66 5.50
C ASP A 36 -9.75 4.64 6.21
N ILE A 37 -8.79 4.03 5.50
CA ILE A 37 -7.84 3.06 6.05
C ILE A 37 -6.99 3.71 7.15
N ALA A 38 -6.48 4.92 6.94
CA ALA A 38 -5.72 5.66 7.95
C ALA A 38 -6.57 5.96 9.21
N ARG A 39 -7.83 6.37 9.04
CA ARG A 39 -8.76 6.58 10.17
C ARG A 39 -9.01 5.29 10.94
N TYR A 40 -9.20 4.18 10.22
CA TYR A 40 -9.37 2.87 10.84
C TYR A 40 -8.15 2.47 11.67
N LEU A 41 -6.95 2.52 11.08
CA LEU A 41 -5.69 2.18 11.76
C LEU A 41 -5.49 3.05 13.01
N TRP A 42 -5.74 4.36 12.90
CA TRP A 42 -5.69 5.27 14.05
C TRP A 42 -6.68 4.86 15.15
N ALA A 43 -7.92 4.53 14.80
CA ALA A 43 -8.94 4.06 15.75
C ALA A 43 -8.54 2.75 16.45
N LYS A 44 -7.72 1.91 15.80
CA LYS A 44 -7.09 0.71 16.41
C LYS A 44 -5.81 1.01 17.19
N GLY A 45 -5.46 2.29 17.37
CA GLY A 45 -4.30 2.72 18.13
C GLY A 45 -2.97 2.48 17.41
N GLU A 46 -2.96 2.43 16.08
CA GLU A 46 -1.72 2.54 15.32
C GLU A 46 -1.13 3.94 15.40
N GLN A 47 0.20 4.02 15.54
CA GLN A 47 0.93 5.27 15.41
C GLN A 47 1.33 5.46 13.95
N LEU A 48 0.64 6.33 13.23
CA LEU A 48 0.95 6.63 11.82
C LEU A 48 2.01 7.74 11.74
N ARG A 49 3.07 7.51 10.97
CA ARG A 49 4.14 8.50 10.75
C ARG A 49 4.06 9.04 9.32
N PRO A 50 3.60 10.27 9.12
CA PRO A 50 3.41 10.84 7.78
C PRO A 50 4.74 11.20 7.12
N ALA A 51 4.80 11.09 5.80
CA ALA A 51 5.87 11.67 4.98
C ALA A 51 5.59 13.15 4.71
N GLY A 52 6.63 13.97 4.85
CA GLY A 52 6.57 15.40 4.57
C GLY A 52 6.69 15.71 3.08
N MET A 53 6.47 16.99 2.73
CA MET A 53 6.57 17.44 1.33
C MET A 53 7.97 17.18 0.72
N ASN A 54 9.03 17.27 1.51
CA ASN A 54 10.39 17.00 1.03
C ASN A 54 10.62 15.51 0.73
N ASP A 55 10.02 14.62 1.52
CA ASP A 55 10.06 13.18 1.28
C ASP A 55 9.36 12.85 -0.05
N ILE A 56 8.15 13.37 -0.23
CA ILE A 56 7.35 13.18 -1.45
C ILE A 56 8.11 13.69 -2.68
N ARG A 57 8.70 14.89 -2.60
CA ARG A 57 9.50 15.45 -3.70
C ARG A 57 10.74 14.61 -3.99
N ARG A 58 11.39 14.05 -2.96
CA ARG A 58 12.54 13.16 -3.14
C ARG A 58 12.12 11.89 -3.88
N VAL A 59 10.98 11.30 -3.50
CA VAL A 59 10.42 10.13 -4.20
C VAL A 59 10.12 10.50 -5.65
N GLU A 60 9.26 11.48 -5.92
CA GLU A 60 8.94 11.93 -7.30
C GLU A 60 10.18 12.25 -8.15
N ALA A 61 11.20 12.88 -7.55
CA ALA A 61 12.44 13.19 -8.27
C ALA A 61 13.28 11.94 -8.58
N SER A 62 13.31 10.94 -7.68
CA SER A 62 14.14 9.73 -7.83
C SER A 62 13.71 8.84 -8.99
N TYR A 63 12.40 8.77 -9.29
CA TYR A 63 11.87 7.97 -10.40
C TYR A 63 11.28 8.82 -11.53
N ASN A 64 11.48 10.15 -11.50
CA ASN A 64 11.12 11.12 -12.55
C ASN A 64 9.64 11.08 -13.01
N HIS A 65 8.71 10.82 -12.10
CA HIS A 65 7.27 10.80 -12.39
C HIS A 65 6.49 11.37 -11.20
N LYS A 66 5.21 11.67 -11.43
CA LYS A 66 4.27 12.04 -10.36
C LYS A 66 3.67 10.79 -9.73
N LEU A 67 3.42 10.85 -8.42
CA LEU A 67 2.81 9.73 -7.72
C LEU A 67 1.30 9.75 -7.99
N PRO A 68 0.68 8.58 -8.24
CA PRO A 68 -0.77 8.45 -8.25
C PRO A 68 -1.38 9.00 -6.96
N PHE A 69 -2.58 9.57 -7.07
CA PHE A 69 -3.23 10.23 -5.93
C PHE A 69 -3.37 9.32 -4.71
N ALA A 70 -3.81 8.07 -4.89
CA ALA A 70 -3.96 7.11 -3.80
C ALA A 70 -2.62 6.84 -3.10
N TYR A 71 -1.53 6.65 -3.86
CA TYR A 71 -0.22 6.43 -3.28
C TYR A 71 0.34 7.67 -2.58
N LEU A 72 0.10 8.86 -3.14
CA LEU A 72 0.43 10.14 -2.50
C LEU A 72 -0.30 10.30 -1.15
N GLU A 73 -1.57 9.92 -1.07
CA GLU A 73 -2.31 9.91 0.21
C GLU A 73 -1.68 8.93 1.20
N PHE A 74 -1.26 7.75 0.75
CA PHE A 74 -0.60 6.76 1.61
C PHE A 74 0.66 7.34 2.24
N LEU A 75 1.53 7.98 1.43
CA LEU A 75 2.72 8.64 1.96
C LEU A 75 2.36 9.75 2.95
N LYS A 76 1.35 10.57 2.65
CA LYS A 76 0.92 11.67 3.53
C LYS A 76 0.37 11.20 4.87
N TYR A 77 -0.24 10.02 4.96
CA TYR A 77 -0.75 9.51 6.24
C TYR A 77 0.28 8.66 6.98
N MET A 78 1.02 7.81 6.29
CA MET A 78 1.83 6.76 6.92
C MET A 78 3.14 6.41 6.20
N GLY A 79 3.62 7.26 5.28
CA GLY A 79 4.79 6.97 4.47
C GLY A 79 6.10 6.72 5.24
N ARG A 80 6.26 7.28 6.44
CA ARG A 80 7.44 7.03 7.30
C ARG A 80 7.23 5.88 8.28
N GLY A 81 6.15 5.13 8.14
CA GLY A 81 5.89 3.92 8.91
C GLY A 81 4.65 3.97 9.76
N THR A 82 4.33 2.79 10.31
CA THR A 82 3.33 2.62 11.36
C THR A 82 3.96 1.90 12.57
N SER A 83 3.18 1.65 13.62
CA SER A 83 3.64 0.87 14.78
C SER A 83 3.62 -0.64 14.58
N ARG A 84 2.60 -1.19 13.90
CA ARG A 84 2.41 -2.65 13.73
C ARG A 84 1.94 -3.05 12.33
N PHE A 85 1.25 -2.16 11.62
CA PHE A 85 0.74 -2.44 10.28
C PHE A 85 1.87 -2.55 9.25
N MET A 86 1.88 -3.62 8.45
CA MET A 86 2.91 -3.94 7.44
C MET A 86 4.32 -4.18 8.00
N VAL A 87 4.44 -4.54 9.29
CA VAL A 87 5.73 -4.99 9.85
C VAL A 87 6.17 -6.28 9.15
N GLY A 88 7.44 -6.33 8.74
CA GLY A 88 8.01 -7.45 7.98
C GLY A 88 8.00 -7.25 6.46
N SER A 89 7.47 -6.13 5.99
CA SER A 89 7.52 -5.73 4.58
C SER A 89 8.26 -4.40 4.41
N SER A 90 8.99 -4.28 3.31
CA SER A 90 9.63 -3.04 2.89
C SER A 90 8.64 -2.24 2.06
N VAL A 91 8.06 -1.19 2.67
CA VAL A 91 6.96 -0.39 2.12
C VAL A 91 7.06 1.10 2.47
N PHE A 92 7.95 1.46 3.40
CA PHE A 92 8.09 2.80 3.94
C PHE A 92 9.36 3.49 3.45
N MET A 93 9.41 4.82 3.64
CA MET A 93 10.44 5.72 3.11
C MET A 93 11.90 5.32 3.37
N ASP A 94 12.18 4.52 4.39
CA ASP A 94 13.54 4.08 4.73
C ASP A 94 14.15 3.16 3.67
N GLU A 95 13.31 2.37 2.99
CA GLU A 95 13.72 1.37 2.00
C GLU A 95 13.07 1.61 0.62
N LEU A 96 12.09 2.50 0.54
CA LEU A 96 11.24 2.69 -0.64
C LEU A 96 12.01 2.95 -1.94
N LEU A 97 13.14 3.67 -1.86
CA LEU A 97 13.93 4.01 -3.06
C LEU A 97 14.80 2.84 -3.55
N GLU A 98 15.06 1.85 -2.71
CA GLU A 98 15.87 0.67 -3.03
C GLU A 98 15.03 -0.44 -3.66
N LEU A 99 13.69 -0.40 -3.48
CA LEU A 99 12.79 -1.48 -3.91
C LEU A 99 12.82 -1.75 -5.41
N TYR A 100 13.07 -0.73 -6.24
CA TYR A 100 13.18 -0.92 -7.68
C TYR A 100 14.36 -1.82 -8.03
N ASP A 101 15.53 -1.54 -7.45
CA ASP A 101 16.74 -2.33 -7.69
C ASP A 101 16.59 -3.74 -7.14
N TRP A 102 16.02 -3.90 -5.94
CA TRP A 102 15.74 -5.22 -5.37
C TRP A 102 14.74 -6.04 -6.20
N ALA A 103 13.74 -5.40 -6.82
CA ALA A 103 12.82 -6.10 -7.72
C ALA A 103 13.50 -6.51 -9.04
N GLN A 104 14.45 -5.73 -9.55
CA GLN A 104 15.26 -6.12 -10.71
C GLN A 104 16.20 -7.29 -10.37
N GLU A 105 16.80 -7.29 -9.18
CA GLU A 105 17.57 -8.44 -8.66
C GLU A 105 16.69 -9.69 -8.59
N LEU A 106 15.49 -9.58 -8.04
CA LEU A 106 14.52 -10.68 -7.98
C LEU A 106 14.18 -11.22 -9.38
N CYS A 107 14.02 -10.35 -10.38
CA CYS A 107 13.82 -10.76 -11.77
C CYS A 107 15.00 -11.57 -12.32
N LEU A 108 16.22 -11.07 -12.08
CA LEU A 108 17.46 -11.69 -12.56
C LEU A 108 17.69 -13.06 -11.91
N GLU A 109 17.52 -13.18 -10.60
CA GLU A 109 17.71 -14.41 -9.84
C GLU A 109 16.73 -15.52 -10.26
N ASN A 110 15.53 -15.14 -10.68
CA ASN A 110 14.46 -16.06 -11.08
C ASN A 110 14.36 -16.31 -12.60
N ASP A 111 15.27 -15.76 -13.41
CA ASP A 111 15.27 -15.86 -14.87
C ASP A 111 13.91 -15.45 -15.49
N ILE A 112 13.34 -14.34 -14.98
CA ILE A 112 12.13 -13.72 -15.52
C ILE A 112 12.43 -12.35 -16.15
N PRO A 113 11.58 -11.85 -17.05
CA PRO A 113 11.78 -10.53 -17.64
C PRO A 113 11.84 -9.42 -16.58
N SER A 114 12.74 -8.45 -16.79
CA SER A 114 12.83 -7.21 -16.02
C SER A 114 11.49 -6.45 -16.00
N ILE A 115 11.27 -5.71 -14.91
CA ILE A 115 10.12 -4.80 -14.80
C ILE A 115 10.36 -3.52 -15.64
N PRO A 116 9.28 -2.82 -16.06
CA PRO A 116 9.41 -1.57 -16.82
C PRO A 116 10.21 -0.48 -16.09
N ASP A 117 10.95 0.35 -16.82
CA ASP A 117 11.76 1.45 -16.26
C ASP A 117 10.92 2.49 -15.50
N ASN A 118 9.65 2.67 -15.89
CA ASN A 118 8.72 3.57 -15.21
C ASN A 118 7.88 2.87 -14.12
N ALA A 119 8.14 1.60 -13.81
CA ALA A 119 7.46 0.91 -12.73
C ALA A 119 7.87 1.50 -11.37
N PHE A 120 6.88 1.76 -10.53
CA PHE A 120 7.12 2.17 -9.16
C PHE A 120 6.88 0.98 -8.23
N VAL A 121 7.97 0.35 -7.76
CA VAL A 121 7.90 -0.73 -6.78
C VAL A 121 7.61 -0.11 -5.43
N PHE A 122 6.49 -0.50 -4.83
CA PHE A 122 6.00 0.14 -3.60
C PHE A 122 5.99 -0.80 -2.40
N TRP A 123 6.16 -2.10 -2.63
CA TRP A 123 6.14 -3.10 -1.57
C TRP A 123 6.97 -4.32 -1.98
N MET A 124 7.76 -4.79 -1.04
CA MET A 124 8.38 -6.11 -1.09
C MET A 124 8.23 -6.81 0.26
N HIS A 125 8.10 -8.12 0.22
CA HIS A 125 8.02 -8.94 1.43
C HIS A 125 9.11 -10.00 1.44
N GLN A 126 10.01 -9.87 2.43
CA GLN A 126 11.09 -10.82 2.72
C GLN A 126 11.95 -11.22 1.51
N GLY A 127 12.06 -10.34 0.51
CA GLY A 127 12.89 -10.54 -0.68
C GLY A 127 12.29 -11.43 -1.77
N TYR A 128 11.20 -12.17 -1.54
CA TYR A 128 10.69 -13.17 -2.50
C TYR A 128 9.32 -12.81 -3.11
N GLN A 129 8.73 -11.69 -2.68
CA GLN A 129 7.50 -11.13 -3.22
C GLN A 129 7.67 -9.63 -3.47
N ALA A 130 7.14 -9.16 -4.59
CA ALA A 130 7.21 -7.76 -4.96
C ALA A 130 5.92 -7.30 -5.66
N LEU A 131 5.58 -6.03 -5.42
CA LEU A 131 4.46 -5.34 -6.06
C LEU A 131 4.93 -4.01 -6.63
N TYR A 132 4.49 -3.72 -7.85
CA TYR A 132 4.64 -2.40 -8.45
C TYR A 132 3.34 -1.92 -9.08
N PHE A 133 3.25 -0.62 -9.35
CA PHE A 133 2.25 -0.04 -10.25
C PHE A 133 2.94 0.79 -11.34
N LEU A 134 2.18 1.12 -12.39
CA LEU A 134 2.61 2.07 -13.40
C LEU A 134 1.98 3.44 -13.07
N PRO A 135 2.77 4.53 -12.96
CA PRO A 135 2.28 5.83 -12.49
C PRO A 135 1.28 6.48 -13.46
N ASP A 136 1.28 6.07 -14.73
CA ASP A 136 0.42 6.60 -15.77
C ASP A 136 -0.92 5.85 -15.92
N GLU A 137 -1.21 4.87 -15.05
CA GLU A 137 -2.45 4.06 -15.07
C GLU A 137 -3.58 4.60 -14.18
N GLY A 138 -3.55 5.89 -13.85
CA GLY A 138 -4.61 6.59 -13.13
C GLY A 138 -4.30 6.86 -11.66
N ASP A 139 -5.27 7.45 -10.96
CA ASP A 139 -5.12 7.94 -9.58
C ASP A 139 -5.01 6.82 -8.53
N ASP A 140 -5.61 5.67 -8.81
CA ASP A 140 -5.51 4.43 -8.04
C ASP A 140 -5.20 3.29 -9.03
N PRO A 141 -3.91 3.10 -9.37
CA PRO A 141 -3.51 2.25 -10.48
C PRO A 141 -3.68 0.77 -10.13
N ALA A 142 -3.81 -0.05 -11.17
CA ALA A 142 -3.70 -1.50 -11.01
C ALA A 142 -2.29 -1.90 -10.55
N ILE A 143 -2.21 -2.98 -9.79
CA ILE A 143 -0.93 -3.51 -9.29
C ILE A 143 -0.46 -4.70 -10.12
N TYR A 144 0.85 -4.88 -10.15
CA TYR A 144 1.54 -6.01 -10.77
C TYR A 144 2.26 -6.78 -9.67
N TYR A 145 2.10 -8.09 -9.64
CA TYR A 145 2.58 -8.95 -8.56
C TYR A 145 3.49 -10.04 -9.08
N TYR A 146 4.53 -10.33 -8.31
CA TYR A 146 5.32 -11.53 -8.46
C TYR A 146 5.58 -12.19 -7.10
N HIS A 147 5.65 -13.52 -7.13
CA HIS A 147 5.99 -14.37 -6.00
C HIS A 147 6.91 -15.49 -6.51
N GLU A 148 8.13 -15.53 -5.99
CA GLU A 148 9.03 -16.66 -6.21
C GLU A 148 8.37 -17.96 -5.71
N GLY A 149 8.56 -19.05 -6.46
CA GLY A 149 7.95 -20.34 -6.15
C GLY A 149 6.51 -20.52 -6.63
N SER A 150 5.83 -19.46 -7.10
CA SER A 150 4.48 -19.58 -7.69
C SER A 150 4.44 -20.29 -9.05
N GLY A 151 5.58 -20.43 -9.72
CA GLY A 151 5.68 -20.89 -11.11
C GLY A 151 5.40 -19.79 -12.16
N ALA A 152 5.04 -18.57 -11.72
CA ALA A 152 4.90 -17.42 -12.60
C ALA A 152 6.20 -17.12 -13.36
N LYS A 153 6.07 -16.72 -14.62
CA LYS A 153 7.21 -16.45 -15.52
C LYS A 153 7.49 -14.96 -15.74
N ARG A 154 6.79 -14.11 -15.00
CA ARG A 154 6.88 -12.64 -15.00
C ARG A 154 5.99 -12.10 -13.89
N PHE A 155 6.10 -10.79 -13.63
CA PHE A 155 5.08 -10.05 -12.89
C PHE A 155 3.75 -10.07 -13.66
N GLU A 156 2.67 -10.37 -12.95
CA GLU A 156 1.33 -10.46 -13.51
C GLU A 156 0.46 -9.30 -13.05
N LYS A 157 -0.22 -8.65 -14.00
CA LYS A 157 -1.21 -7.62 -13.70
C LYS A 157 -2.37 -8.22 -12.92
N GLN A 158 -2.66 -7.67 -11.76
CA GLN A 158 -3.77 -8.07 -10.92
C GLN A 158 -5.03 -7.30 -11.27
N LYS A 159 -6.19 -7.83 -10.87
CA LYS A 159 -7.48 -7.11 -10.92
C LYS A 159 -7.69 -6.17 -9.73
N LEU A 160 -6.63 -5.92 -8.95
CA LEU A 160 -6.65 -5.14 -7.73
C LEU A 160 -5.93 -3.81 -7.96
N SER A 161 -6.44 -2.76 -7.34
CA SER A 161 -5.77 -1.47 -7.27
C SER A 161 -4.80 -1.38 -6.08
N PHE A 162 -4.12 -0.24 -5.93
CA PHE A 162 -3.30 0.03 -4.76
C PHE A 162 -4.15 0.11 -3.47
N ILE A 163 -5.33 0.74 -3.51
CA ILE A 163 -6.23 0.76 -2.35
C ILE A 163 -6.70 -0.66 -1.99
N ASP A 164 -6.97 -1.50 -2.99
CA ASP A 164 -7.37 -2.90 -2.76
C ASP A 164 -6.25 -3.74 -2.14
N PHE A 165 -5.00 -3.48 -2.52
CA PHE A 165 -3.85 -4.03 -1.83
C PHE A 165 -3.82 -3.61 -0.36
N LEU A 166 -3.99 -2.32 -0.04
CA LEU A 166 -4.02 -1.86 1.35
C LEU A 166 -5.15 -2.52 2.16
N LYS A 167 -6.32 -2.73 1.55
CA LYS A 167 -7.44 -3.47 2.17
C LYS A 167 -7.05 -4.92 2.46
N THR A 168 -6.35 -5.58 1.55
CA THR A 168 -5.87 -6.96 1.71
C THR A 168 -4.89 -7.07 2.87
N GLU A 169 -3.90 -6.18 2.93
CA GLU A 169 -2.95 -6.12 4.04
C GLU A 169 -3.68 -5.84 5.36
N LEU A 170 -4.64 -4.91 5.36
CA LEU A 170 -5.41 -4.58 6.55
C LEU A 170 -6.16 -5.80 7.08
N LEU A 171 -6.74 -6.63 6.21
CA LEU A 171 -7.43 -7.86 6.61
C LEU A 171 -6.50 -8.93 7.18
N LEU A 172 -5.23 -8.98 6.75
CA LEU A 172 -4.25 -9.90 7.33
C LEU A 172 -3.94 -9.53 8.78
N HIS A 173 -3.91 -8.23 9.10
CA HIS A 173 -3.63 -7.73 10.44
C HIS A 173 -4.88 -7.58 11.33
N TYR A 174 -6.03 -7.27 10.74
CA TYR A 174 -7.31 -7.01 11.41
C TYR A 174 -8.45 -7.74 10.69
N PRO A 175 -8.60 -9.07 10.89
CA PRO A 175 -9.60 -9.87 10.17
C PRO A 175 -11.04 -9.38 10.36
N GLU A 176 -11.34 -8.68 11.45
CA GLU A 176 -12.65 -8.09 11.72
C GLU A 176 -13.06 -7.02 10.70
N VAL A 177 -12.11 -6.43 9.96
CA VAL A 177 -12.36 -5.46 8.88
C VAL A 177 -13.22 -6.02 7.76
N MET A 178 -13.30 -7.34 7.62
CA MET A 178 -14.02 -8.01 6.54
C MET A 178 -15.47 -7.51 6.38
N ASN A 179 -16.13 -7.11 7.47
CA ASN A 179 -17.49 -6.57 7.43
C ASN A 179 -17.61 -5.14 6.84
N LYS A 180 -16.49 -4.45 6.62
CA LYS A 180 -16.40 -3.08 6.05
C LYS A 180 -15.94 -3.06 4.60
N ILE A 181 -15.62 -4.22 4.03
CA ILE A 181 -15.13 -4.36 2.66
C ILE A 181 -16.19 -5.05 1.83
N LYS A 182 -16.62 -4.39 0.75
CA LYS A 182 -17.64 -4.89 -0.18
C LYS A 182 -17.06 -5.44 -1.48
N ASP A 183 -15.76 -5.32 -1.68
CA ASP A 183 -15.09 -5.75 -2.90
C ASP A 183 -14.87 -7.27 -2.89
N GLU A 184 -15.57 -7.97 -3.78
CA GLU A 184 -15.50 -9.44 -3.87
C GLU A 184 -14.12 -9.94 -4.31
N GLU A 185 -13.39 -9.19 -5.13
CA GLU A 185 -12.07 -9.61 -5.63
C GLU A 185 -11.03 -9.54 -4.50
N VAL A 186 -11.11 -8.50 -3.65
CA VAL A 186 -10.30 -8.39 -2.41
C VAL A 186 -10.56 -9.58 -1.49
N LEU A 187 -11.83 -9.92 -1.26
CA LEU A 187 -12.22 -11.02 -0.39
C LEU A 187 -11.79 -12.38 -0.95
N LYS A 188 -11.89 -12.56 -2.27
CA LYS A 188 -11.43 -13.78 -2.96
C LYS A 188 -9.91 -13.95 -2.87
N ARG A 189 -9.14 -12.88 -3.09
CA ARG A 189 -7.67 -12.93 -3.04
C ARG A 189 -7.16 -13.40 -1.67
N LEU A 190 -7.78 -12.98 -0.59
CA LEU A 190 -7.45 -13.47 0.74
C LEU A 190 -7.65 -14.98 0.90
N HIS A 191 -8.74 -15.51 0.34
CA HIS A 191 -9.01 -16.93 0.43
C HIS A 191 -7.91 -17.72 -0.27
N GLU A 192 -7.49 -17.28 -1.46
CA GLU A 192 -6.37 -17.87 -2.20
C GLU A 192 -5.05 -17.81 -1.42
N ASN A 193 -4.70 -16.65 -0.84
CA ASN A 193 -3.48 -16.50 -0.04
C ASN A 193 -3.46 -17.39 1.20
N LYS A 194 -4.61 -17.57 1.87
CA LYS A 194 -4.72 -18.48 3.03
C LYS A 194 -4.52 -19.95 2.64
N GLU A 195 -5.02 -20.37 1.48
CA GLU A 195 -4.83 -21.74 1.00
C GLU A 195 -3.38 -22.00 0.54
N MET A 196 -2.73 -21.02 -0.10
CA MET A 196 -1.30 -21.13 -0.46
C MET A 196 -0.38 -21.20 0.76
N ASN A 197 -0.63 -20.36 1.79
CA ASN A 197 0.20 -20.35 3.02
C ASN A 197 0.07 -21.66 3.84
N LYS A 198 -1.05 -22.38 3.73
CA LYS A 198 -1.21 -23.72 4.32
C LYS A 198 -0.38 -24.78 3.59
N GLN A 199 -0.16 -24.62 2.29
CA GLN A 199 0.61 -25.56 1.47
C GLN A 199 2.12 -25.32 1.58
N GLY A 200 2.55 -24.09 1.87
CA GLY A 200 3.97 -23.72 2.03
C GLY A 200 4.66 -24.17 3.33
N HIS A 201 3.96 -24.81 4.27
CA HIS A 201 4.57 -25.35 5.52
C HIS A 201 5.13 -26.78 5.35
N HIS A 202 5.25 -27.28 4.12
CA HIS A 202 5.88 -28.56 3.79
C HIS A 202 7.14 -28.36 2.95
N PHE A 203 8.13 -27.65 3.50
CA PHE A 203 9.52 -27.76 3.06
C PHE A 203 10.44 -27.74 4.29
#